data_AF-A0AAW1KEJ6-F1
#
_entry.id   AF-A0AAW1KEJ6-F1
#
_cell.length_a   1.000
_cell.length_b   1.000
_cell.length_c   1.000
_cell.angle_alpha   90.00
_cell.angle_beta   90.00
_cell.angle_gamma   90.00
#
_symmetry.space_group_name_H-M   'P 1'
#
loop_
_entity.id
_entity.type
_entity.pdbx_description
1 polymer ?
#
loop_
_entity_poly.entity_id
_entity_poly.type
_entity_poly.pdbx_seq_one_letter_code
_entity_poly.pdbx_strand_id
1 'polypeptide(L)'
;MKMKVGLPVYHACALDDSSEVCLLDTNTGKRAKIKNFILSLTMISEKNTRARVFYRSNASIYFERRRHLSSKYVYVIHPFSPFRVFWECYMAVIFLTSLTMLPLNLARNMEQAHSSNVTESFTSTHGILVGCDMFCLVDVGLRCFTGHLNLATKEVYLSPRRIFCSQFNYLLFSLTISTPVT
;
A
#
# COMPACT_ATOMS: atom_id res chain seq x y z
N MET A 1 -30.35 49.54 28.34
CA MET A 1 -30.10 48.08 28.40
C MET A 1 -29.02 47.76 27.37
N LYS A 2 -27.74 47.66 27.78
CA LYS A 2 -26.61 47.43 26.85
C LYS A 2 -26.40 45.92 26.68
N MET A 3 -26.72 45.39 25.50
CA MET A 3 -26.37 44.02 25.12
C MET A 3 -24.86 43.97 24.84
N LYS A 4 -24.12 43.17 25.62
CA LYS A 4 -22.74 42.81 25.32
C LYS A 4 -22.77 41.83 24.15
N VAL A 5 -22.46 42.33 22.95
CA VAL A 5 -22.14 41.50 21.78
C VAL A 5 -20.85 40.76 22.10
N GLY A 6 -20.93 39.43 22.17
CA GLY A 6 -19.77 38.56 22.37
C GLY A 6 -18.78 38.73 21.22
N LEU A 7 -17.50 38.92 21.57
CA LEU A 7 -16.39 38.95 20.62
C LEU A 7 -16.40 37.68 19.74
N PRO A 8 -16.23 37.80 18.42
CA PRO A 8 -16.03 36.63 17.57
C PRO A 8 -14.72 35.97 17.98
N VAL A 9 -14.79 34.72 18.45
CA VAL A 9 -13.62 33.86 18.66
C VAL A 9 -13.04 33.58 17.28
N TYR A 10 -11.99 34.32 16.92
CA TYR A 10 -11.25 34.12 15.68
C TYR A 10 -10.46 32.81 15.80
N HIS A 11 -11.01 31.71 15.29
CA HIS A 11 -10.23 30.49 15.09
C HIS A 11 -9.33 30.71 13.87
N ALA A 12 -8.11 31.18 14.10
CA ALA A 12 -7.02 31.13 13.12
C ALA A 12 -6.54 29.68 12.94
N CYS A 13 -7.40 28.79 12.42
CA CYS A 13 -7.00 27.49 11.91
C CYS A 13 -6.68 27.61 10.41
N ALA A 14 -5.75 28.50 10.07
CA ALA A 14 -5.11 28.45 8.75
C ALA A 14 -3.98 27.42 8.85
N LEU A 15 -4.20 26.25 8.26
CA LEU A 15 -3.11 25.31 8.02
C LEU A 15 -2.11 26.02 7.09
N ASP A 16 -0.89 26.19 7.56
CA ASP A 16 0.17 26.85 6.80
C ASP A 16 0.73 25.90 5.73
N ASP A 17 0.14 25.97 4.54
CA ASP A 17 0.50 25.18 3.35
C ASP A 17 1.92 25.49 2.83
N SER A 18 2.53 26.61 3.27
CA SER A 18 3.87 27.04 2.81
C SER A 18 4.96 26.00 3.08
N SER A 19 4.79 25.22 4.14
CA SER A 19 5.73 24.17 4.57
C SER A 19 5.69 22.89 3.71
N GLU A 20 4.53 22.48 3.22
CA GLU A 20 4.44 21.35 2.26
C GLU A 20 5.06 21.75 0.92
N VAL A 21 4.84 23.00 0.51
CA VAL A 21 5.43 23.57 -0.72
C VAL A 21 6.95 23.67 -0.63
N CYS A 22 7.53 23.90 0.55
CA CYS A 22 8.98 23.91 0.74
C CYS A 22 9.63 22.50 0.70
N LEU A 23 8.91 21.46 1.11
CA LEU A 23 9.44 20.09 1.14
C LEU A 23 9.30 19.38 -0.22
N LEU A 24 8.33 19.79 -1.02
CA LEU A 24 8.22 19.40 -2.42
C LEU A 24 9.19 20.23 -3.26
N ASP A 25 9.89 19.58 -4.20
CA ASP A 25 10.88 20.28 -5.02
C ASP A 25 10.13 21.18 -6.02
N THR A 26 10.17 22.50 -5.80
CA THR A 26 9.50 23.49 -6.65
C THR A 26 10.22 23.69 -7.99
N ASN A 27 11.34 22.98 -8.22
CA ASN A 27 12.01 22.99 -9.51
C ASN A 27 11.10 22.50 -10.64
N THR A 28 11.11 23.24 -11.74
CA THR A 28 10.32 22.95 -12.95
C THR A 28 10.90 21.80 -13.78
N GLY A 29 12.04 21.23 -13.38
CA GLY A 29 12.71 20.13 -14.07
C GLY A 29 11.86 18.85 -14.13
N LYS A 30 11.98 18.10 -15.24
CA LYS A 30 11.23 16.83 -15.45
C LYS A 30 11.46 15.82 -14.32
N ARG A 31 12.69 15.75 -13.76
CA ARG A 31 13.04 14.87 -12.64
C ARG A 31 12.34 15.25 -11.33
N ALA A 32 12.25 16.55 -11.03
CA ALA A 32 11.54 17.05 -9.87
C ALA A 32 10.03 16.76 -9.95
N LYS A 33 9.43 16.91 -11.15
CA LYS A 33 8.03 16.50 -11.38
C LYS A 33 7.78 15.01 -11.14
N ILE A 34 8.64 14.14 -11.66
CA ILE A 34 8.53 12.69 -11.44
C ILE A 34 8.70 12.35 -9.96
N LYS A 35 9.69 12.95 -9.29
CA LYS A 35 9.89 12.78 -7.85
C LYS A 35 8.67 13.20 -7.05
N ASN A 36 8.13 14.40 -7.31
CA ASN A 36 6.93 14.89 -6.62
C ASN A 36 5.71 14.02 -6.91
N PHE A 37 5.60 13.46 -8.12
CA PHE A 37 4.54 12.52 -8.45
C PHE A 37 4.67 11.20 -7.68
N ILE A 38 5.87 10.60 -7.64
CA ILE A 38 6.14 9.39 -6.84
C ILE A 38 5.87 9.67 -5.36
N LEU A 39 6.32 10.80 -4.83
CA LEU A 39 6.05 11.22 -3.46
C LEU A 39 4.54 11.36 -3.21
N SER A 40 3.81 12.02 -4.11
CA SER A 40 2.36 12.14 -4.04
C SER A 40 1.64 10.78 -4.09
N LEU A 41 2.21 9.78 -4.76
CA LEU A 41 1.65 8.43 -4.83
C LEU A 41 1.92 7.61 -3.56
N THR A 42 3.03 7.87 -2.87
CA THR A 42 3.46 7.18 -1.64
C THR A 42 2.85 7.81 -0.38
N MET A 43 2.48 9.09 -0.46
CA MET A 43 1.90 9.86 0.64
C MET A 43 0.41 9.63 0.83
N ILE A 44 -0.09 10.07 1.98
CA ILE A 44 -1.52 10.03 2.30
C ILE A 44 -2.31 10.90 1.31
N SER A 45 -3.29 10.32 0.64
CA SER A 45 -4.22 11.05 -0.23
C SER A 45 -5.49 11.40 0.54
N GLU A 46 -5.88 12.68 0.50
CA GLU A 46 -7.12 13.17 1.10
C GLU A 46 -8.37 12.64 0.40
N LYS A 47 -8.24 12.28 -0.88
CA LYS A 47 -9.36 11.76 -1.70
C LYS A 47 -9.75 10.33 -1.31
N ASN A 48 -8.95 9.66 -0.50
CA ASN A 48 -9.23 8.30 -0.06
C ASN A 48 -10.27 8.30 1.07
N THR A 49 -11.47 7.77 0.81
CA THR A 49 -12.54 7.68 1.81
C THR A 49 -12.11 6.91 3.06
N ARG A 50 -11.24 5.89 2.94
CA ARG A 50 -10.69 5.16 4.09
C ARG A 50 -9.84 6.05 4.99
N ALA A 51 -9.05 6.95 4.41
CA ALA A 51 -8.24 7.92 5.16
C ALA A 51 -9.14 8.92 5.92
N ARG A 52 -10.23 9.38 5.29
CA ARG A 52 -11.20 10.28 5.91
C ARG A 52 -11.91 9.64 7.11
N VAL A 53 -12.26 8.35 7.02
CA VAL A 53 -12.87 7.62 8.14
C VAL A 53 -11.89 7.50 9.31
N PHE A 54 -10.61 7.22 9.04
CA PHE A 54 -9.59 7.07 10.08
C PHE A 54 -9.24 8.41 10.77
N TYR A 55 -8.90 9.43 9.97
CA TYR A 55 -8.43 10.72 10.48
C TYR A 55 -9.58 11.68 10.87
N ARG A 56 -10.83 11.41 10.48
CA ARG A 56 -12.05 12.18 10.81
C ARG A 56 -12.10 13.62 10.27
N SER A 57 -10.96 14.26 10.03
CA SER A 57 -10.84 15.62 9.47
C SER A 57 -9.70 15.72 8.45
N ASN A 58 -9.80 16.68 7.53
CA ASN A 58 -8.72 16.95 6.57
C ASN A 58 -7.48 17.53 7.28
N ALA A 59 -7.67 18.35 8.32
CA ALA A 59 -6.56 18.96 9.07
C ALA A 59 -5.60 17.93 9.68
N SER A 60 -6.14 16.84 10.23
CA SER A 60 -5.33 15.72 10.74
C SER A 60 -4.62 14.94 9.64
N ILE A 61 -5.19 14.87 8.44
CA ILE A 61 -4.54 14.25 7.27
C ILE A 61 -3.34 15.09 6.85
N TYR A 62 -3.49 16.42 6.81
CA TYR A 62 -2.39 17.35 6.52
C TYR A 62 -1.30 17.32 7.59
N PHE A 63 -1.67 17.27 8.88
CA PHE A 63 -0.68 17.15 9.95
C PHE A 63 0.15 15.86 9.83
N GLU A 64 -0.50 14.74 9.52
CA GLU A 64 0.18 13.47 9.30
C GLU A 64 1.03 13.48 8.02
N ARG A 65 0.53 14.07 6.94
CA ARG A 65 1.29 14.26 5.70
C ARG A 65 2.57 15.07 5.96
N ARG A 66 2.46 16.18 6.68
CA ARG A 66 3.59 17.03 7.06
C ARG A 66 4.57 16.28 7.97
N ARG A 67 4.08 15.51 8.94
CA ARG A 67 4.90 14.65 9.80
C ARG A 67 5.68 13.61 8.99
N HIS A 68 5.04 13.00 8.00
CA HIS A 68 5.67 12.03 7.11
C HIS A 68 6.75 12.70 6.23
N LEU A 69 6.42 13.84 5.62
CA LEU A 69 7.34 14.65 4.81
C LEU A 69 8.57 15.13 5.60
N SER A 70 8.39 15.51 6.87
CA SER A 70 9.49 15.94 7.74
C SER A 70 10.29 14.77 8.32
N SER A 71 9.80 13.54 8.20
CA SER A 71 10.46 12.36 8.75
C SER A 71 11.56 11.85 7.81
N LYS A 72 12.55 11.13 8.37
CA LYS A 72 13.61 10.46 7.59
C LYS A 72 13.07 9.29 6.73
N TYR A 73 11.79 8.95 6.84
CA TYR A 73 11.17 7.77 6.26
C TYR A 73 10.25 8.08 5.08
N VAL A 74 10.55 9.12 4.29
CA VAL A 74 9.74 9.53 3.11
C VAL A 74 9.60 8.43 2.04
N TYR A 75 10.50 7.43 2.06
CA TYR A 75 10.46 6.26 1.17
C TYR A 75 9.48 5.17 1.62
N VAL A 76 8.92 5.27 2.84
CA VAL A 76 7.97 4.28 3.37
C VAL A 76 6.59 4.54 2.77
N ILE A 77 5.97 3.50 2.22
CA ILE A 77 4.65 3.61 1.61
C ILE A 77 3.62 3.78 2.70
N HIS A 78 2.88 4.89 2.66
CA HIS A 78 1.80 5.11 3.60
C HIS A 78 0.65 4.12 3.29
N PRO A 79 0.05 3.45 4.29
CA PRO A 79 -1.00 2.46 4.07
C PRO A 79 -2.25 3.03 3.38
N PHE A 80 -2.57 4.29 3.62
CA PHE A 80 -3.67 5.00 2.93
C PHE A 80 -3.25 5.69 1.62
N SER A 81 -2.07 5.41 1.09
CA SER A 81 -1.61 5.96 -0.18
C SER A 81 -2.45 5.43 -1.36
N PRO A 82 -2.62 6.22 -2.43
CA PRO A 82 -3.34 5.77 -3.62
C PRO A 82 -2.63 4.59 -4.29
N PHE A 83 -1.29 4.53 -4.21
CA PHE A 83 -0.51 3.39 -4.69
C PHE A 83 -0.91 2.10 -3.97
N ARG A 84 -1.04 2.12 -2.63
CA ARG A 84 -1.41 0.94 -1.86
C ARG A 84 -2.80 0.42 -2.22
N VAL A 85 -3.77 1.31 -2.41
CA VAL A 85 -5.13 0.94 -2.84
C VAL A 85 -5.11 0.31 -4.23
N PHE A 86 -4.42 0.94 -5.18
CA PHE A 86 -4.26 0.39 -6.53
C PHE A 86 -3.60 -0.99 -6.51
N TRP A 87 -2.55 -1.14 -5.70
CA TRP A 87 -1.84 -2.42 -5.54
C TRP A 87 -2.71 -3.50 -4.92
N GLU A 88 -3.53 -3.17 -3.92
CA GLU A 88 -4.52 -4.10 -3.34
C GLU A 88 -5.54 -4.57 -4.39
N CYS A 89 -6.05 -3.66 -5.23
CA CYS A 89 -6.93 -4.02 -6.34
C CYS A 89 -6.23 -4.91 -7.37
N TYR A 90 -4.98 -4.60 -7.72
CA TYR A 90 -4.18 -5.40 -8.65
C TYR A 90 -3.92 -6.82 -8.11
N MET A 91 -3.54 -6.94 -6.84
CA MET A 91 -3.34 -8.23 -6.18
C MET A 91 -4.63 -9.03 -6.07
N ALA A 92 -5.78 -8.39 -5.87
CA ALA A 92 -7.07 -9.08 -5.89
C ALA A 92 -7.33 -9.75 -7.25
N VAL A 93 -7.00 -9.09 -8.37
CA VAL A 93 -7.12 -9.69 -9.71
C VAL A 93 -6.17 -10.87 -9.87
N ILE A 94 -4.91 -10.74 -9.43
CA ILE A 94 -3.94 -11.85 -9.47
C ILE A 94 -4.45 -13.05 -8.68
N PHE A 95 -4.91 -12.83 -7.44
CA PHE A 95 -5.44 -13.92 -6.62
C PHE A 95 -6.66 -14.58 -7.24
N LEU A 96 -7.57 -13.82 -7.86
CA LEU A 96 -8.70 -14.40 -8.60
C LEU A 96 -8.21 -15.27 -9.77
N THR A 97 -7.21 -14.82 -10.53
CA THR A 97 -6.64 -15.63 -11.61
C THR A 97 -5.96 -16.90 -11.09
N SER A 98 -5.16 -16.80 -10.02
CA SER A 98 -4.51 -17.98 -9.41
C SER A 98 -5.53 -18.97 -8.85
N LEU A 99 -6.59 -18.49 -8.18
CA LEU A 99 -7.65 -19.35 -7.62
C LEU A 99 -8.44 -20.09 -8.70
N THR A 100 -8.57 -19.52 -9.90
CA THR A 100 -9.21 -20.23 -11.03
C THR A 100 -8.26 -21.20 -11.73
N MET A 101 -6.98 -20.83 -11.89
CA MET A 101 -6.00 -21.64 -12.62
C MET A 101 -5.49 -22.83 -11.81
N LEU A 102 -5.36 -22.69 -10.48
CA LEU A 102 -4.88 -23.75 -9.59
C LEU A 102 -5.71 -25.05 -9.67
N PRO A 103 -7.05 -25.05 -9.48
CA PRO A 103 -7.84 -26.27 -9.58
C PRO A 103 -7.85 -26.85 -11.00
N LEU A 104 -7.78 -26.00 -12.04
CA LEU A 104 -7.66 -26.46 -13.43
C LEU A 104 -6.34 -27.18 -13.68
N ASN A 105 -5.24 -26.69 -13.11
CA ASN A 105 -3.94 -27.35 -13.20
C ASN A 105 -3.96 -28.70 -12.48
N LEU A 106 -4.51 -28.75 -11.27
CA LEU A 106 -4.65 -29.98 -10.50
C LEU A 106 -5.49 -31.03 -11.22
N ALA A 107 -6.65 -30.65 -11.77
CA ALA A 107 -7.52 -31.57 -12.50
C ALA A 107 -6.79 -32.18 -13.72
N ARG A 108 -6.04 -31.37 -14.47
CA ARG A 108 -5.23 -31.84 -15.61
C ARG A 108 -4.10 -32.76 -15.18
N ASN A 109 -3.41 -32.46 -14.07
CA ASN A 109 -2.34 -33.31 -13.56
C ASN A 109 -2.86 -34.70 -13.14
N MET A 110 -4.06 -34.77 -12.57
CA MET A 110 -4.70 -36.03 -12.19
C MET A 110 -5.11 -36.87 -13.41
N GLU A 111 -5.61 -36.22 -14.46
CA GLU A 111 -5.96 -36.88 -15.73
C GLU A 111 -4.73 -37.42 -16.46
N GLN A 112 -3.62 -36.65 -16.47
CA GLN A 112 -2.35 -37.06 -17.06
C GLN A 112 -1.67 -38.20 -16.28
N ALA A 113 -1.82 -38.26 -14.95
CA ALA A 113 -1.36 -39.41 -14.17
C ALA A 113 -2.07 -40.72 -14.56
N HIS A 114 -3.25 -40.63 -15.18
CA HIS A 114 -4.05 -41.78 -15.60
C HIS A 114 -3.84 -42.17 -17.07
N SER A 115 -3.54 -41.21 -17.97
CA SER A 115 -3.29 -41.46 -19.40
C SER A 115 -1.89 -41.01 -19.81
N SER A 116 -1.05 -41.96 -20.21
CA SER A 116 0.34 -41.78 -20.68
C SER A 116 0.50 -40.99 -21.99
N ASN A 117 -0.53 -40.26 -22.44
CA ASN A 117 -0.49 -39.46 -23.66
C ASN A 117 -0.12 -38.01 -23.33
N VAL A 118 1.15 -37.72 -23.61
CA VAL A 118 1.77 -36.40 -23.46
C VAL A 118 1.20 -35.46 -24.51
N THR A 119 0.44 -34.45 -24.08
CA THR A 119 0.19 -33.25 -24.89
C THR A 119 0.87 -32.05 -24.24
N GLU A 120 1.81 -31.46 -24.98
CA GLU A 120 2.76 -30.39 -24.62
C GLU A 120 2.12 -29.02 -24.32
N SER A 121 0.96 -28.97 -23.66
CA SER A 121 0.37 -27.70 -23.19
C SER A 121 0.91 -27.25 -21.83
N PHE A 122 1.73 -28.09 -21.18
CA PHE A 122 2.25 -27.91 -19.82
C PHE A 122 3.06 -26.61 -19.64
N THR A 123 3.77 -26.16 -20.68
CA THR A 123 4.71 -25.02 -20.57
C THR A 123 4.02 -23.68 -20.40
N SER A 124 2.86 -23.47 -21.03
CA SER A 124 2.20 -22.16 -21.04
C SER A 124 1.44 -21.89 -19.74
N THR A 125 0.70 -22.87 -19.22
CA THR A 125 -0.09 -22.70 -17.99
C THR A 125 0.78 -22.64 -16.74
N HIS A 126 1.86 -23.44 -16.68
CA HIS A 126 2.83 -23.35 -15.59
C HIS A 126 3.54 -21.99 -15.56
N GLY A 127 3.87 -21.41 -16.72
CA GLY A 127 4.50 -20.09 -16.80
C GLY A 127 3.64 -18.97 -16.18
N ILE A 128 2.32 -19.02 -16.39
CA ILE A 128 1.39 -18.02 -15.81
C ILE A 128 1.34 -18.15 -14.28
N LEU A 129 1.29 -19.38 -13.75
CA LEU A 129 1.22 -19.62 -12.30
C LEU A 129 2.50 -19.18 -11.60
N VAL A 130 3.67 -19.53 -12.17
CA VAL A 130 4.99 -19.05 -11.69
C VAL A 130 5.07 -17.53 -11.73
N GLY A 131 4.53 -16.91 -12.79
CA GLY A 131 4.43 -15.45 -12.87
C GLY A 131 3.59 -14.85 -11.74
N CYS A 132 2.45 -15.45 -11.42
CA CYS A 132 1.61 -15.02 -10.30
C CYS A 132 2.33 -15.16 -8.96
N ASP A 133 3.07 -16.25 -8.74
CA ASP A 133 3.86 -16.46 -7.52
C ASP A 133 4.95 -15.39 -7.35
N MET A 134 5.60 -14.98 -8.44
CA MET A 134 6.56 -13.87 -8.41
C MET A 134 5.90 -12.56 -7.97
N PHE A 135 4.68 -12.27 -8.42
CA PHE A 135 3.95 -11.09 -7.96
C PHE A 135 3.56 -11.19 -6.48
N CYS A 136 3.18 -12.37 -5.99
CA CYS A 136 2.93 -12.62 -4.57
C CYS A 136 4.18 -12.35 -3.72
N LEU A 137 5.36 -12.77 -4.17
CA LEU A 137 6.63 -12.46 -3.49
C LEU A 137 6.91 -10.96 -3.44
N VAL A 138 6.62 -10.25 -4.54
CA VAL A 138 6.73 -8.78 -4.57
C VAL A 138 5.75 -8.14 -3.58
N ASP A 139 4.51 -8.65 -3.46
CA ASP A 139 3.54 -8.16 -2.46
C ASP A 139 4.09 -8.31 -1.03
N VAL A 140 4.65 -9.48 -0.71
CA VAL A 140 5.29 -9.73 0.60
C VAL A 140 6.42 -8.74 0.84
N GLY A 141 7.26 -8.49 -0.18
CA GLY A 141 8.30 -7.46 -0.11
C GLY A 141 7.75 -6.06 0.15
N LEU A 142 6.70 -5.65 -0.56
CA LEU A 142 6.06 -4.34 -0.39
C LEU A 142 5.38 -4.19 0.97
N ARG A 143 4.90 -5.28 1.59
CA ARG A 143 4.39 -5.24 2.99
C ARG A 143 5.47 -4.82 3.98
N CYS A 144 6.75 -5.15 3.74
CA CYS A 144 7.87 -4.68 4.58
C CYS A 144 8.12 -3.17 4.45
N PHE A 145 7.80 -2.60 3.28
CA PHE A 145 7.96 -1.16 3.01
C PHE A 145 6.68 -0.36 3.31
N THR A 146 5.59 -1.01 3.68
CA THR A 146 4.31 -0.35 4.02
C THR A 146 4.25 -0.09 5.52
N GLY A 147 3.95 1.16 5.90
CA GLY A 147 3.80 1.54 7.31
C GLY A 147 2.60 0.85 7.98
N HIS A 148 2.75 0.45 9.25
CA HIS A 148 1.65 -0.14 10.02
C HIS A 148 0.86 0.92 10.79
N LEU A 149 -0.46 0.82 10.70
CA LEU A 149 -1.42 1.61 11.48
C LEU A 149 -1.70 0.89 12.79
N ASN A 150 -1.35 1.50 13.92
CA ASN A 150 -1.88 1.03 15.19
C ASN A 150 -3.23 1.71 15.45
N LEU A 151 -4.31 0.96 15.25
CA LEU A 151 -5.69 1.42 15.44
C LEU A 151 -5.97 1.84 16.89
N ALA A 152 -5.23 1.28 17.87
CA ALA A 152 -5.42 1.57 19.28
C ALA A 152 -4.83 2.93 19.70
N THR A 153 -3.68 3.30 19.12
CA THR A 153 -3.01 4.58 19.44
C THR A 153 -3.28 5.67 18.40
N LYS A 154 -3.87 5.32 17.24
CA LYS A 154 -4.03 6.20 16.06
C LYS A 154 -2.70 6.78 15.54
N GLU A 155 -1.59 6.12 15.84
CA GLU A 155 -0.27 6.52 15.38
C GLU A 155 0.20 5.58 14.27
N VAL A 156 0.72 6.16 13.18
CA VAL A 156 1.40 5.41 12.13
C VAL A 156 2.85 5.24 12.54
N TYR A 157 3.31 4.01 12.69
CA TYR A 157 4.73 3.73 12.87
C TYR A 157 5.38 3.67 11.50
N LEU A 158 6.29 4.60 11.21
CA LEU A 158 7.04 4.67 9.95
C LEU A 158 8.36 3.87 10.01
N SER A 159 8.63 3.11 11.07
CA SER A 159 9.90 2.39 11.23
C SER A 159 9.84 0.96 10.66
N PRO A 160 10.45 0.68 9.50
CA PRO A 160 10.33 -0.62 8.82
C PRO A 160 10.93 -1.78 9.63
N ARG A 161 11.97 -1.54 10.44
CA ARG A 161 12.59 -2.57 11.30
C ARG A 161 11.64 -3.09 12.40
N ARG A 162 10.85 -2.20 13.00
CA ARG A 162 9.94 -2.59 14.10
C ARG A 162 8.72 -3.32 13.56
N ILE A 163 8.26 -2.89 12.38
CA ILE A 163 7.25 -3.56 11.57
C ILE A 163 7.71 -4.98 11.22
N PHE A 164 8.91 -5.12 10.68
CA PHE A 164 9.46 -6.41 10.26
C PHE A 164 9.55 -7.41 11.42
N CYS A 165 10.05 -7.00 12.59
CA CYS A 165 10.10 -7.87 13.77
C CYS A 165 8.73 -8.26 14.31
N SER A 166 7.74 -7.35 14.32
CA SER A 166 6.39 -7.67 14.80
C SER A 166 5.60 -8.55 13.83
N GLN A 167 5.83 -8.38 12.53
CA GLN A 167 5.11 -9.09 11.47
C GLN A 167 5.85 -10.35 11.00
N PHE A 168 7.03 -10.65 11.58
CA PHE A 168 7.91 -11.72 11.13
C PHE A 168 7.21 -13.09 11.06
N ASN A 169 6.37 -13.43 12.04
CA ASN A 169 5.62 -14.69 12.03
C ASN A 169 4.57 -14.75 10.90
N TYR A 170 3.89 -13.64 10.62
CA TYR A 170 2.94 -13.54 9.52
C TYR A 170 3.65 -13.52 8.16
N LEU A 171 4.85 -12.92 8.10
CA LEU A 171 5.72 -12.92 6.94
C LEU A 171 6.22 -14.33 6.62
N LEU A 172 6.64 -15.09 7.63
CA LEU A 172 7.00 -16.51 7.52
C LEU A 172 5.83 -17.33 6.98
N PHE A 173 4.63 -17.17 7.53
CA PHE A 173 3.43 -17.85 7.06
C PHE A 173 3.09 -17.48 5.60
N SER A 174 3.20 -16.20 5.25
CA SER A 174 2.98 -15.74 3.88
C SER A 174 4.04 -16.28 2.92
N LEU A 175 5.29 -16.42 3.36
CA LEU A 175 6.38 -17.02 2.59
C LEU A 175 6.12 -18.51 2.35
N THR A 176 5.67 -19.25 3.37
CA THR A 176 5.36 -20.69 3.23
C THR A 176 4.18 -20.97 2.30
N ILE A 177 3.23 -20.04 2.19
CA ILE A 177 2.15 -20.14 1.21
C ILE A 177 2.63 -19.76 -0.20
N SER A 178 3.55 -18.80 -0.28
CA SER A 178 4.07 -18.29 -1.55
C SER A 178 5.21 -19.13 -2.13
N THR A 179 5.77 -20.08 -1.37
CA THR A 179 6.71 -21.04 -1.95
C THR A 179 5.95 -21.90 -2.95
N PRO A 180 6.45 -22.03 -4.19
CA PRO A 180 5.76 -22.81 -5.21
C PRO A 180 5.57 -24.22 -4.69
N VAL A 181 4.31 -24.68 -4.69
CA VAL A 181 3.99 -26.10 -4.52
C VAL A 181 4.42 -26.77 -5.83
N THR A 182 5.71 -27.09 -5.91
CA THR A 182 6.25 -28.03 -6.90
C THR A 182 5.77 -29.43 -6.60
#